data_AF-A0A422MUU1-F1
#
_entry.id   AF-A0A422MUU1-F1
#
_cell.length_a   1.000
_cell.length_b   1.000
_cell.length_c   1.000
_cell.angle_alpha   90.00
_cell.angle_beta   90.00
_cell.angle_gamma   90.00
#
_symmetry.space_group_name_H-M   'P 1'
#
loop_
_entity.id
_entity.type
_entity.pdbx_description
1 polymer ?
#
loop_
_entity_poly.entity_id
_entity_poly.type
_entity_poly.pdbx_seq_one_letter_code
_entity_poly.pdbx_strand_id
1 'polypeptide(L)'
;MGMELEQDDTGCVQAKVPHWEERNAKDELMAPTVGAGYYTALTLAVFADLGYCSVNWGMAEPMRCGNNSGCGFLEKKCSNTEGLATRYPHMFCDDTDTTTLRCSSDRRHLGRCTASIVEQSGSLRGRDVCPAVSTRFQDSTSGTTSNACAEASAATFPGSLTGTGSWCLDAEELKVKTNTGAKLAGVCAQVLCEGGAVKVKYSGGSAYEECPEENKIEVNSDEFEAGGKIKCPRYAEVCTLAANGSSLVIPHAVLEEAGEARGG
;
A
#
# COMPACT_ATOMS: atom_id res chain seq x y z
N MET A 1 -6.17 25.73 -9.64
CA MET A 1 -6.41 24.29 -9.49
C MET A 1 -5.78 23.89 -8.16
N GLY A 2 -6.49 23.12 -7.33
CA GLY A 2 -6.05 22.74 -5.99
C GLY A 2 -6.43 21.30 -5.70
N MET A 3 -5.95 20.77 -4.58
CA MET A 3 -6.32 19.42 -4.13
C MET A 3 -7.74 19.41 -3.59
N GLU A 4 -8.48 18.36 -3.93
CA GLU A 4 -9.84 18.15 -3.47
C GLU A 4 -9.86 17.71 -2.00
N LEU A 5 -10.83 18.25 -1.25
CA LEU A 5 -11.07 17.90 0.15
C LEU A 5 -12.31 17.03 0.24
N GLU A 6 -12.28 16.08 1.17
CA GLU A 6 -13.42 15.21 1.45
C GLU A 6 -14.65 16.04 1.81
N GLN A 7 -15.78 15.73 1.18
CA GLN A 7 -17.06 16.40 1.42
C GLN A 7 -17.97 15.52 2.28
N ASP A 8 -17.67 15.45 3.57
CA ASP A 8 -18.51 14.76 4.57
C ASP A 8 -19.57 15.73 5.13
N ASP A 9 -20.62 15.97 4.37
CA ASP A 9 -21.77 16.78 4.80
C ASP A 9 -22.80 16.00 5.64
N THR A 10 -22.60 14.69 5.81
CA THR A 10 -23.57 13.75 6.40
C THR A 10 -22.97 12.85 7.50
N GLY A 11 -22.48 13.42 8.62
CA GLY A 11 -22.01 12.65 9.79
C GLY A 11 -21.59 13.46 11.03
N CYS A 12 -21.53 12.81 12.21
CA CYS A 12 -21.30 13.41 13.54
C CYS A 12 -20.07 14.37 13.64
N VAL A 13 -20.08 15.26 14.64
CA VAL A 13 -19.19 16.41 14.92
C VAL A 13 -17.67 16.24 14.64
N GLN A 14 -17.14 15.02 14.59
CA GLN A 14 -15.76 14.72 14.19
C GLN A 14 -15.52 14.81 12.66
N ALA A 15 -16.58 14.78 11.83
CA ALA A 15 -16.55 14.89 10.37
C ALA A 15 -16.43 16.33 9.83
N LYS A 16 -16.00 17.29 10.66
CA LYS A 16 -15.81 18.70 10.26
C LYS A 16 -14.34 19.12 10.10
N VAL A 17 -13.42 18.18 10.24
CA VAL A 17 -11.99 18.43 9.99
C VAL A 17 -11.73 18.22 8.51
N PRO A 18 -11.07 19.16 7.81
CA PRO A 18 -10.76 18.98 6.40
C PRO A 18 -9.75 17.83 6.24
N HIS A 19 -10.16 16.79 5.53
CA HIS A 19 -9.33 15.68 5.08
C HIS A 19 -9.12 15.78 3.56
N TRP A 20 -8.07 15.15 3.03
CA TRP A 20 -7.95 14.95 1.60
C TRP A 20 -9.06 14.02 1.10
N GLU A 21 -9.54 14.25 -0.12
CA GLU A 21 -10.44 13.32 -0.80
C GLU A 21 -9.83 11.90 -0.81
N GLU A 22 -10.48 10.94 -0.17
CA GLU A 22 -9.91 9.60 0.08
C GLU A 22 -9.55 8.92 -1.25
N ARG A 23 -10.41 9.08 -2.27
CA ARG A 23 -10.18 8.52 -3.59
C ARG A 23 -8.83 8.96 -4.17
N ASN A 24 -8.44 10.21 -3.95
CA ASN A 24 -7.27 10.83 -4.54
C ASN A 24 -5.99 10.59 -3.72
N ALA A 25 -6.12 10.42 -2.40
CA ALA A 25 -5.01 10.39 -1.46
C ALA A 25 -5.21 9.34 -0.34
N LYS A 26 -5.71 8.15 -0.66
CA LYS A 26 -6.08 7.09 0.29
C LYS A 26 -5.01 6.78 1.35
N ASP A 27 -3.74 6.75 0.93
CA ASP A 27 -2.63 6.34 1.79
C ASP A 27 -1.95 7.52 2.52
N GLU A 28 -2.50 8.73 2.39
CA GLU A 28 -1.97 9.97 2.98
C GLU A 28 -2.33 10.11 4.47
N LEU A 29 -1.51 10.83 5.23
CA LEU A 29 -1.73 11.11 6.66
C LEU A 29 -3.09 11.76 6.95
N MET A 30 -3.50 12.71 6.13
CA MET A 30 -4.73 13.49 6.29
C MET A 30 -5.90 12.92 5.47
N ALA A 31 -5.83 11.64 5.09
CA ALA A 31 -6.99 10.91 4.56
C ALA A 31 -8.04 10.68 5.67
N PRO A 32 -9.35 10.60 5.34
CA PRO A 32 -10.41 10.47 6.34
C PRO A 32 -10.42 9.07 7.00
N THR A 33 -10.00 8.05 6.26
CA THR A 33 -9.89 6.67 6.76
C THR A 33 -8.44 6.35 7.13
N VAL A 34 -8.24 5.73 8.31
CA VAL A 34 -6.91 5.30 8.76
C VAL A 34 -6.35 4.25 7.79
N GLY A 35 -5.30 4.64 7.05
CA GLY A 35 -4.60 3.82 6.06
C GLY A 35 -3.10 3.68 6.33
N ALA A 36 -2.26 4.03 5.34
CA ALA A 36 -0.82 4.09 5.51
C ALA A 36 -0.33 5.28 6.32
N GLY A 37 -0.98 6.43 6.12
CA GLY A 37 -0.70 7.63 6.87
C GLY A 37 0.60 8.31 6.45
N TYR A 38 0.93 8.26 5.16
CA TYR A 38 2.18 8.82 4.65
C TYR A 38 2.23 10.35 4.81
N TYR A 39 3.36 10.85 5.31
CA TYR A 39 3.66 12.28 5.43
C TYR A 39 4.11 12.85 4.09
N THR A 40 3.17 12.95 3.15
CA THR A 40 3.50 13.29 1.76
C THR A 40 3.72 14.78 1.56
N ALA A 41 4.17 15.14 0.34
CA ALA A 41 4.22 16.54 -0.10
C ALA A 41 2.87 17.27 -0.01
N LEU A 42 1.72 16.55 -0.02
CA LEU A 42 0.40 17.15 0.09
C LEU A 42 0.18 17.77 1.48
N THR A 43 0.32 16.98 2.54
CA THR A 43 0.21 17.49 3.91
C THR A 43 1.30 18.49 4.25
N LEU A 44 2.52 18.27 3.75
CA LEU A 44 3.60 19.25 3.87
C LEU A 44 3.27 20.60 3.21
N ALA A 45 2.57 20.61 2.07
CA ALA A 45 2.13 21.84 1.43
C ALA A 45 1.11 22.62 2.27
N VAL A 46 0.18 21.92 2.93
CA VAL A 46 -0.76 22.57 3.86
C VAL A 46 -0.01 23.28 4.98
N PHE A 47 1.00 22.65 5.57
CA PHE A 47 1.78 23.29 6.64
C PHE A 47 2.60 24.48 6.16
N ALA A 48 3.14 24.43 4.94
CA ALA A 48 3.85 25.55 4.35
C ALA A 48 2.89 26.74 4.09
N ASP A 49 1.71 26.47 3.53
CA ASP A 49 0.72 27.50 3.18
C ASP A 49 0.08 28.15 4.42
N LEU A 50 -0.07 27.40 5.52
CA LEU A 50 -0.53 27.95 6.79
C LEU A 50 0.50 28.91 7.43
N GLY A 51 1.78 28.81 7.06
CA GLY A 51 2.85 29.69 7.54
C GLY A 51 3.30 29.45 8.98
N TYR A 52 2.77 28.44 9.68
CA TYR A 52 3.17 28.11 11.06
C TYR A 52 4.48 27.33 11.13
N CYS A 53 4.83 26.59 10.08
CA CYS A 53 5.99 25.70 10.05
C CYS A 53 6.86 25.98 8.81
N SER A 54 8.17 25.87 8.96
CA SER A 54 9.07 25.70 7.82
C SER A 54 9.15 24.21 7.47
N VAL A 55 9.06 23.90 6.18
CA VAL A 55 8.90 22.54 5.70
C VAL A 55 10.16 22.07 4.97
N ASN A 56 10.63 20.88 5.33
CA ASN A 56 11.70 20.21 4.60
C ASN A 56 11.10 19.23 3.58
N TRP A 57 10.95 19.68 2.34
CA TRP A 57 10.39 18.87 1.24
C TRP A 57 11.20 17.61 0.92
N GLY A 58 12.50 17.58 1.26
CA GLY A 58 13.34 16.39 1.07
C GLY A 58 12.96 15.21 1.97
N MET A 59 12.11 15.44 2.98
CA MET A 59 11.60 14.43 3.91
C MET A 59 10.19 13.94 3.54
N ALA A 60 9.61 14.42 2.43
CA ALA A 60 8.29 14.02 1.98
C ALA A 60 8.27 12.51 1.67
N GLU A 61 7.34 11.79 2.29
CA GLU A 61 7.18 10.37 2.02
C GLU A 61 6.51 10.16 0.65
N PRO A 62 7.03 9.23 -0.16
CA PRO A 62 6.43 8.91 -1.44
C PRO A 62 5.13 8.11 -1.23
N MET A 63 4.08 8.51 -1.92
CA MET A 63 2.82 7.76 -1.98
C MET A 63 2.63 7.19 -3.38
N ARG A 64 2.31 5.90 -3.48
CA ARG A 64 2.05 5.22 -4.76
C ARG A 64 0.67 5.57 -5.30
N CYS A 65 -0.32 5.67 -4.42
CA CYS A 65 -1.67 6.12 -4.75
C CYS A 65 -1.64 7.52 -5.38
N GLY A 66 -2.34 7.69 -6.52
CA GLY A 66 -2.46 8.94 -7.27
C GLY A 66 -1.21 9.35 -8.08
N ASN A 67 -0.04 8.82 -7.75
CA ASN A 67 1.23 9.25 -8.34
C ASN A 67 1.30 8.91 -9.83
N ASN A 68 1.60 9.91 -10.66
CA ASN A 68 1.65 9.81 -12.12
C ASN A 68 0.40 9.19 -12.79
N SER A 69 -0.78 9.32 -12.16
CA SER A 69 -2.05 8.77 -12.69
C SER A 69 -2.71 9.64 -13.77
N GLY A 70 -2.19 10.86 -14.00
CA GLY A 70 -2.65 11.78 -15.04
C GLY A 70 -3.98 12.48 -14.71
N CYS A 71 -4.32 13.52 -15.47
CA CYS A 71 -5.50 14.37 -15.21
C CYS A 71 -6.83 13.60 -15.28
N GLY A 72 -6.91 12.61 -16.17
CA GLY A 72 -8.11 11.78 -16.32
C GLY A 72 -8.48 10.98 -15.07
N PHE A 73 -7.56 10.80 -14.12
CA PHE A 73 -7.87 10.23 -12.81
C PHE A 73 -8.69 11.21 -11.96
N LEU A 74 -8.39 12.50 -11.98
CA LEU A 74 -9.10 13.51 -11.19
C LEU A 74 -10.41 13.93 -11.87
N GLU A 75 -10.44 13.96 -13.20
CA GLU A 75 -11.60 14.45 -13.96
C GLU A 75 -12.75 13.45 -14.10
N LYS A 76 -12.47 12.14 -13.95
CA LYS A 76 -13.45 11.08 -14.18
C LYS A 76 -13.70 10.26 -12.92
N LYS A 77 -14.98 10.09 -12.62
CA LYS A 77 -15.47 9.12 -11.64
C LYS A 77 -15.03 7.68 -11.98
N CYS A 78 -14.80 6.87 -10.95
CA CYS A 78 -14.50 5.44 -11.02
C CYS A 78 -15.58 4.68 -11.80
N SER A 79 -16.85 4.94 -11.48
CA SER A 79 -18.02 4.38 -12.17
C SER A 79 -18.08 4.71 -13.67
N ASN A 80 -17.45 5.81 -14.10
CA ASN A 80 -17.40 6.25 -15.50
C ASN A 80 -16.07 5.91 -16.19
N THR A 81 -15.20 5.15 -15.52
CA THR A 81 -13.89 4.77 -16.06
C THR A 81 -13.92 3.32 -16.51
N GLU A 82 -13.95 3.12 -17.83
CA GLU A 82 -13.84 1.78 -18.41
C GLU A 82 -12.48 1.14 -18.06
N GLY A 83 -12.52 -0.10 -17.58
CA GLY A 83 -11.32 -0.84 -17.19
C GLY A 83 -10.55 -0.19 -16.03
N LEU A 84 -11.25 0.33 -15.01
CA LEU A 84 -10.66 1.00 -13.84
C LEU A 84 -9.45 0.25 -13.26
N ALA A 85 -9.61 -1.05 -12.99
CA ALA A 85 -8.57 -1.91 -12.43
C ALA A 85 -7.34 -2.07 -13.35
N THR A 86 -7.52 -1.97 -14.67
CA THR A 86 -6.41 -2.02 -15.64
C THR A 86 -5.74 -0.66 -15.78
N ARG A 87 -6.51 0.43 -15.70
CA ARG A 87 -6.02 1.81 -15.88
C ARG A 87 -5.27 2.30 -14.64
N TYR A 88 -5.72 1.91 -13.45
CA TYR A 88 -5.15 2.30 -12.16
C TYR A 88 -4.92 1.07 -11.24
N PRO A 89 -4.10 0.10 -11.67
CA PRO A 89 -3.96 -1.22 -11.02
C PRO A 89 -3.35 -1.18 -9.62
N HIS A 90 -2.74 -0.06 -9.24
CA HIS A 90 -2.10 0.12 -7.93
C HIS A 90 -3.00 0.80 -6.91
N MET A 91 -4.20 1.23 -7.32
CA MET A 91 -5.18 1.90 -6.46
C MET A 91 -6.48 1.10 -6.37
N PHE A 92 -6.95 0.63 -7.52
CA PHE A 92 -8.25 -0.02 -7.66
C PHE A 92 -8.11 -1.45 -8.16
N CYS A 93 -9.15 -2.23 -7.91
CA CYS A 93 -9.23 -3.63 -8.32
C CYS A 93 -10.56 -3.93 -9.00
N ASP A 94 -10.67 -5.13 -9.56
CA ASP A 94 -11.89 -5.62 -10.20
C ASP A 94 -12.78 -6.30 -9.16
N ASP A 95 -13.92 -5.69 -8.85
CA ASP A 95 -14.90 -6.18 -7.86
C ASP A 95 -15.66 -7.43 -8.33
N THR A 96 -15.57 -7.79 -9.61
CA THR A 96 -16.08 -9.07 -10.11
C THR A 96 -15.16 -10.23 -9.74
N ASP A 97 -13.88 -9.98 -9.50
CA ASP A 97 -12.91 -10.95 -8.99
C ASP A 97 -12.55 -10.70 -7.52
N THR A 98 -13.48 -11.10 -6.67
CA THR A 98 -13.36 -11.05 -5.20
C THR A 98 -12.48 -12.15 -4.61
N THR A 99 -11.97 -13.08 -5.42
CA THR A 99 -11.28 -14.29 -4.93
C THR A 99 -9.76 -14.16 -4.93
N THR A 100 -9.21 -13.48 -5.95
CA THR A 100 -7.77 -13.34 -6.14
C THR A 100 -7.13 -12.47 -5.06
N LEU A 101 -6.04 -12.97 -4.48
CA LEU A 101 -5.22 -12.25 -3.51
C LEU A 101 -4.34 -11.23 -4.23
N ARG A 102 -4.33 -9.99 -3.73
CA ARG A 102 -3.70 -8.80 -4.32
C ARG A 102 -3.10 -7.93 -3.23
N CYS A 103 -2.11 -7.12 -3.61
CA CYS A 103 -1.54 -6.14 -2.70
C CYS A 103 -2.43 -4.90 -2.57
N SER A 104 -2.50 -4.37 -1.35
CA SER A 104 -3.01 -3.01 -1.11
C SER A 104 -2.12 -1.96 -1.80
N SER A 105 -2.66 -0.75 -1.98
CA SER A 105 -1.97 0.38 -2.61
C SER A 105 -0.67 0.76 -1.89
N ASP A 106 -0.65 0.61 -0.56
CA ASP A 106 0.49 0.83 0.32
C ASP A 106 1.47 -0.36 0.41
N ARG A 107 1.21 -1.47 -0.30
CA ARG A 107 1.98 -2.73 -0.26
C ARG A 107 2.11 -3.39 1.11
N ARG A 108 1.45 -2.92 2.16
CA ARG A 108 1.60 -3.52 3.51
C ARG A 108 0.70 -4.72 3.74
N HIS A 109 -0.36 -4.86 2.95
CA HIS A 109 -1.39 -5.87 3.17
C HIS A 109 -1.60 -6.75 1.93
N LEU A 110 -1.87 -8.02 2.17
CA LEU A 110 -2.33 -8.97 1.16
C LEU A 110 -3.84 -9.21 1.34
N GLY A 111 -4.66 -8.83 0.37
CA GLY A 111 -6.11 -8.83 0.52
C GLY A 111 -6.87 -9.24 -0.73
N ARG A 112 -8.19 -9.14 -0.67
CA ARG A 112 -9.11 -9.37 -1.78
C ARG A 112 -9.81 -8.08 -2.19
N CYS A 113 -10.34 -8.06 -3.41
CA CYS A 113 -11.13 -6.93 -3.90
C CYS A 113 -12.54 -6.96 -3.29
N THR A 114 -12.66 -6.59 -2.02
CA THR A 114 -13.92 -6.63 -1.27
C THR A 114 -14.18 -5.36 -0.47
N ALA A 115 -13.31 -4.35 -0.60
CA ALA A 115 -13.51 -3.03 -0.03
C ALA A 115 -13.84 -2.03 -1.14
N SER A 116 -14.36 -0.87 -0.77
CA SER A 116 -14.61 0.22 -1.71
C SER A 116 -14.44 1.55 -1.02
N ILE A 117 -13.90 2.52 -1.75
CA ILE A 117 -13.92 3.94 -1.38
C ILE A 117 -15.22 4.49 -1.95
N VAL A 118 -15.99 5.18 -1.12
CA VAL A 118 -17.29 5.73 -1.52
C VAL A 118 -17.25 7.23 -1.33
N GLU A 119 -17.31 7.97 -2.43
CA GLU A 119 -17.47 9.42 -2.37
C GLU A 119 -18.84 9.72 -1.74
N GLN A 120 -18.84 10.34 -0.55
CA GLN A 120 -20.09 10.62 0.17
C GLN A 120 -20.89 11.77 -0.46
N SER A 121 -20.24 12.58 -1.29
CA SER A 121 -20.84 13.72 -1.98
C SER A 121 -21.92 13.32 -2.99
N GLY A 122 -23.07 14.01 -2.93
CA GLY A 122 -24.17 13.87 -3.89
C GLY A 122 -25.30 12.91 -3.50
N SER A 123 -26.23 12.64 -4.43
CA SER A 123 -27.40 11.80 -4.16
C SER A 123 -27.02 10.33 -3.93
N LEU A 124 -27.76 9.61 -3.07
CA LEU A 124 -27.57 8.18 -2.78
C LEU A 124 -27.45 7.27 -4.03
N ARG A 125 -27.98 7.69 -5.18
CA ARG A 125 -27.95 6.95 -6.46
C ARG A 125 -26.82 7.36 -7.41
N GLY A 126 -25.99 8.33 -7.03
CA GLY A 126 -24.90 8.88 -7.86
C GLY A 126 -23.55 9.00 -7.14
N ARG A 127 -23.42 8.35 -5.97
CA ARG A 127 -22.14 8.21 -5.27
C ARG A 127 -21.18 7.43 -6.14
N ASP A 128 -19.96 7.93 -6.25
CA ASP A 128 -18.91 7.18 -6.93
C ASP A 128 -18.39 6.09 -6.00
N VAL A 129 -18.26 4.88 -6.53
CA VAL A 129 -17.77 3.72 -5.78
C VAL A 129 -16.54 3.22 -6.50
N CYS A 130 -15.41 3.25 -5.80
CA CYS A 130 -14.12 2.83 -6.33
C CYS A 130 -13.70 1.54 -5.59
N PRO A 131 -13.76 0.36 -6.25
CA PRO A 131 -13.34 -0.88 -5.63
C PRO A 131 -11.86 -0.87 -5.29
N ALA A 132 -11.53 -1.34 -4.08
CA ALA A 132 -10.17 -1.39 -3.58
C ALA A 132 -9.89 -2.69 -2.83
N VAL A 133 -8.61 -3.02 -2.71
CA VAL A 133 -8.17 -4.18 -1.93
C VAL A 133 -8.45 -3.92 -0.45
N SER A 134 -9.12 -4.88 0.19
CA SER A 134 -9.40 -4.83 1.63
C SER A 134 -8.12 -4.98 2.45
N THR A 135 -7.90 -4.05 3.38
CA THR A 135 -6.83 -4.08 4.39
C THR A 135 -7.28 -4.82 5.67
N ARG A 136 -8.35 -5.61 5.58
CA ARG A 136 -8.82 -6.51 6.64
C ARG A 136 -9.14 -7.87 6.04
N PHE A 137 -8.64 -8.94 6.67
CA PHE A 137 -9.09 -10.30 6.37
C PHE A 137 -10.24 -10.67 7.29
N GLN A 138 -11.38 -11.01 6.72
CA GLN A 138 -12.41 -11.75 7.45
C GLN A 138 -12.30 -13.22 7.02
N ASP A 139 -11.84 -14.06 7.94
CA ASP A 139 -12.01 -15.51 7.82
C ASP A 139 -13.32 -15.88 8.54
N SER A 140 -14.18 -16.61 7.84
CA SER A 140 -15.51 -17.01 8.32
C SER A 140 -15.46 -17.89 9.57
N THR A 141 -14.27 -18.41 9.93
CA THR A 141 -14.07 -19.34 11.03
C THR A 141 -13.30 -18.80 12.24
N SER A 142 -12.54 -17.70 12.11
CA SER A 142 -11.55 -17.30 13.13
C SER A 142 -11.58 -15.83 13.56
N GLY A 143 -12.54 -15.04 13.07
CA GLY A 143 -12.66 -13.61 13.38
C GLY A 143 -11.79 -12.75 12.46
N THR A 144 -11.60 -11.47 12.81
CA THR A 144 -10.74 -10.56 12.04
C THR A 144 -9.28 -10.90 12.31
N THR A 145 -8.62 -11.51 11.33
CA THR A 145 -7.15 -11.70 11.35
C THR A 145 -6.50 -10.58 10.55
N SER A 146 -5.36 -10.12 11.04
CA SER A 146 -4.55 -9.14 10.33
C SER A 146 -4.08 -9.73 9.00
N ASN A 147 -4.14 -8.92 7.95
CA ASN A 147 -3.53 -9.24 6.66
C ASN A 147 -2.28 -8.42 6.35
N ALA A 148 -1.68 -7.83 7.36
CA ALA A 148 -0.39 -7.18 7.24
C ALA A 148 0.70 -8.22 6.98
N CYS A 149 1.51 -8.01 5.94
CA CYS A 149 2.64 -8.90 5.65
C CYS A 149 3.70 -8.85 6.75
N ALA A 150 3.84 -7.70 7.42
CA ALA A 150 4.85 -7.48 8.46
C ALA A 150 4.56 -8.20 9.79
N GLU A 151 3.35 -8.71 9.99
CA GLU A 151 2.94 -9.35 11.23
C GLU A 151 3.14 -10.87 11.18
N ALA A 152 3.81 -11.43 12.20
CA ALA A 152 4.07 -12.86 12.32
C ALA A 152 2.81 -13.69 12.59
N SER A 153 1.74 -13.06 13.09
CA SER A 153 0.42 -13.66 13.34
C SER A 153 -0.58 -13.46 12.19
N ALA A 154 -0.12 -13.02 11.03
CA ALA A 154 -0.98 -12.88 9.86
C ALA A 154 -1.66 -14.21 9.52
N ALA A 155 -2.85 -14.14 8.92
CA ALA A 155 -3.50 -15.33 8.36
C ALA A 155 -2.50 -16.11 7.50
N THR A 156 -2.49 -17.45 7.58
CA THR A 156 -1.59 -18.29 6.77
C THR A 156 -1.89 -18.09 5.28
N PHE A 157 -1.22 -17.13 4.66
CA PHE A 157 -1.42 -16.80 3.25
C PHE A 157 -0.70 -17.83 2.37
N PRO A 158 -1.38 -18.39 1.35
CA PRO A 158 -0.75 -19.35 0.45
C PRO A 158 0.51 -18.77 -0.20
N GLY A 159 1.64 -19.49 -0.07
CA GLY A 159 2.92 -19.11 -0.68
C GLY A 159 3.55 -17.83 -0.13
N SER A 160 3.07 -17.29 0.98
CA SER A 160 3.55 -16.01 1.51
C SER A 160 4.54 -16.19 2.65
N LEU A 161 5.60 -15.39 2.62
CA LEU A 161 6.55 -15.24 3.71
C LEU A 161 6.24 -13.97 4.51
N THR A 162 5.60 -14.13 5.67
CA THR A 162 5.22 -13.02 6.57
C THR A 162 6.25 -12.83 7.70
N GLY A 163 6.17 -11.68 8.36
CA GLY A 163 7.04 -11.30 9.48
C GLY A 163 7.78 -10.00 9.24
N THR A 164 8.69 -9.63 10.15
CA THR A 164 9.39 -8.35 10.09
C THR A 164 10.13 -8.18 8.76
N GLY A 165 9.92 -7.03 8.11
CA GLY A 165 10.50 -6.70 6.80
C GLY A 165 9.75 -7.30 5.61
N SER A 166 8.63 -8.00 5.82
CA SER A 166 7.81 -8.52 4.72
C SER A 166 6.85 -7.48 4.15
N TRP A 167 6.88 -7.34 2.84
CA TRP A 167 5.99 -6.49 2.04
C TRP A 167 5.16 -7.33 1.09
N CYS A 168 4.02 -6.80 0.66
CA CYS A 168 3.24 -7.37 -0.41
C CYS A 168 3.81 -6.95 -1.78
N LEU A 169 4.24 -7.94 -2.55
CA LEU A 169 4.76 -7.76 -3.90
C LEU A 169 3.76 -8.29 -4.92
N ASP A 170 3.60 -7.55 -6.02
CA ASP A 170 2.70 -7.94 -7.11
C ASP A 170 3.27 -9.19 -7.80
N ALA A 171 2.41 -10.10 -8.25
CA ALA A 171 2.82 -11.38 -8.84
C ALA A 171 2.05 -11.69 -10.14
N GLU A 172 2.67 -12.49 -11.01
CA GLU A 172 2.07 -12.99 -12.25
C GLU A 172 2.20 -14.51 -12.31
N GLU A 173 1.12 -15.17 -12.74
CA GLU A 173 1.08 -16.64 -12.96
C GLU A 173 1.53 -17.47 -11.75
N LEU A 174 1.51 -16.89 -10.55
CA LEU A 174 1.98 -17.52 -9.32
C LEU A 174 0.93 -18.50 -8.79
N LYS A 175 1.33 -19.77 -8.64
CA LYS A 175 0.46 -20.85 -8.18
C LYS A 175 1.17 -21.69 -7.14
N VAL A 176 0.49 -21.94 -6.02
CA VAL A 176 1.02 -22.73 -4.90
C VAL A 176 0.59 -24.17 -5.05
N LYS A 177 1.53 -25.12 -4.99
CA LYS A 177 1.24 -26.56 -5.19
C LYS A 177 0.28 -27.12 -4.15
N THR A 178 0.38 -26.66 -2.90
CA THR A 178 -0.44 -27.14 -1.78
C THR A 178 -1.85 -26.57 -1.77
N ASN A 179 -2.12 -25.54 -2.57
CA ASN A 179 -3.43 -24.90 -2.65
C ASN A 179 -3.72 -24.43 -4.09
N THR A 180 -4.02 -25.39 -4.96
CA THR A 180 -4.25 -25.18 -6.40
C THR A 180 -5.48 -24.32 -6.73
N GLY A 181 -6.37 -24.08 -5.75
CA GLY A 181 -7.52 -23.18 -5.91
C GLY A 181 -7.20 -21.72 -5.63
N ALA A 182 -6.05 -21.41 -5.02
CA ALA A 182 -5.66 -20.04 -4.68
C ALA A 182 -5.19 -19.28 -5.93
N LYS A 183 -5.85 -18.16 -6.24
CA LYS A 183 -5.41 -17.22 -7.28
C LYS A 183 -4.56 -16.13 -6.64
N LEU A 184 -3.31 -16.03 -7.05
CA LEU A 184 -2.35 -15.06 -6.51
C LEU A 184 -1.97 -14.05 -7.59
N ALA A 185 -2.30 -12.79 -7.36
CA ALA A 185 -1.76 -11.64 -8.07
C ALA A 185 -0.87 -10.76 -7.15
N GLY A 186 -0.69 -11.18 -5.90
CA GLY A 186 0.27 -10.62 -4.95
C GLY A 186 0.64 -11.66 -3.90
N VAL A 187 1.79 -11.46 -3.25
CA VAL A 187 2.34 -12.38 -2.24
C VAL A 187 3.16 -11.59 -1.21
N CYS A 188 3.14 -11.98 0.06
CA CYS A 188 4.08 -11.41 1.03
C CYS A 188 5.47 -12.03 0.84
N ALA A 189 6.49 -11.18 0.78
CA ALA A 189 7.89 -11.58 0.70
C ALA A 189 8.76 -10.63 1.54
N GLN A 190 9.85 -11.14 2.10
CA GLN A 190 10.82 -10.31 2.81
C GLN A 190 11.58 -9.43 1.84
N VAL A 191 11.67 -8.14 2.16
CA VAL A 191 12.44 -7.17 1.40
C VAL A 191 13.64 -6.72 2.21
N LEU A 192 14.79 -6.66 1.55
CA LEU A 192 16.02 -6.11 2.09
C LEU A 192 16.49 -4.98 1.18
N CYS A 193 16.72 -3.82 1.77
CA CYS A 193 17.16 -2.62 1.06
C CYS A 193 18.62 -2.34 1.37
N GLU A 194 19.50 -2.46 0.38
CA GLU A 194 20.95 -2.27 0.54
C GLU A 194 21.51 -1.46 -0.63
N GLY A 195 22.24 -0.38 -0.34
CA GLY A 195 22.93 0.41 -1.37
C GLY A 195 22.02 1.01 -2.44
N GLY A 196 20.74 1.27 -2.13
CA GLY A 196 19.76 1.75 -3.11
C GLY A 196 19.13 0.66 -3.98
N ALA A 197 19.45 -0.62 -3.74
CA ALA A 197 18.86 -1.77 -4.40
C ALA A 197 17.85 -2.49 -3.52
N VAL A 198 16.89 -3.16 -4.16
CA VAL A 198 15.87 -3.99 -3.52
C VAL A 198 16.24 -5.45 -3.73
N LYS A 199 16.35 -6.20 -2.63
CA LYS A 199 16.48 -7.65 -2.64
C LYS A 199 15.24 -8.29 -2.04
N VAL A 200 14.82 -9.42 -2.60
CA VAL A 200 13.59 -10.10 -2.21
C VAL A 200 13.89 -11.54 -1.80
N LYS A 201 13.25 -12.00 -0.73
CA LYS A 201 13.19 -13.41 -0.34
C LYS A 201 11.73 -13.83 -0.21
N TYR A 202 11.32 -14.78 -1.04
CA TYR A 202 9.97 -15.33 -1.09
C TYR A 202 9.89 -16.70 -0.39
N SER A 203 8.67 -17.22 -0.21
CA SER A 203 8.45 -18.51 0.47
C SER A 203 9.11 -19.68 -0.27
N GLY A 204 9.78 -20.56 0.46
CA GLY A 204 10.61 -21.63 -0.12
C GLY A 204 11.92 -21.15 -0.78
N GLY A 205 12.17 -19.84 -0.86
CA GLY A 205 13.43 -19.27 -1.34
C GLY A 205 14.56 -19.44 -0.32
N SER A 206 15.72 -19.91 -0.78
CA SER A 206 16.86 -20.19 0.11
C SER A 206 17.62 -18.91 0.54
N ALA A 207 17.65 -17.89 -0.32
CA ALA A 207 18.41 -16.65 -0.11
C ALA A 207 17.64 -15.43 -0.65
N TYR A 208 18.18 -14.24 -0.38
CA TYR A 208 17.75 -12.99 -1.00
C TYR A 208 18.27 -12.90 -2.43
N GLU A 209 17.38 -12.54 -3.36
CA GLU A 209 17.69 -12.35 -4.77
C GLU A 209 17.54 -10.87 -5.14
N GLU A 210 18.39 -10.39 -6.06
CA GLU A 210 18.29 -9.03 -6.59
C GLU A 210 16.97 -8.84 -7.34
N CYS A 211 16.25 -7.77 -7.01
CA CYS A 211 14.97 -7.43 -7.62
C CYS A 211 15.01 -6.00 -8.16
N PRO A 212 15.60 -5.78 -9.35
CA PRO A 212 15.72 -4.44 -9.90
C PRO A 212 14.34 -3.88 -10.26
N GLU A 213 14.13 -2.61 -9.99
CA GLU A 213 12.86 -1.90 -10.19
C GLU A 213 12.24 -2.15 -11.58
N GLU A 214 10.91 -2.37 -11.62
CA GLU A 214 10.10 -2.67 -12.81
C GLU A 214 10.47 -3.97 -13.57
N ASN A 215 11.44 -4.75 -13.09
CA ASN A 215 11.69 -6.09 -13.60
C ASN A 215 10.82 -7.14 -12.89
N LYS A 216 11.01 -8.40 -13.30
CA LYS A 216 10.33 -9.57 -12.74
C LYS A 216 11.39 -10.62 -12.40
N ILE A 217 11.23 -11.26 -11.25
CA ILE A 217 12.03 -12.43 -10.86
C ILE A 217 11.18 -13.69 -10.99
N GLU A 218 11.79 -14.78 -11.45
CA GLU A 218 11.13 -16.08 -11.51
C GLU A 218 11.19 -16.76 -10.14
N VAL A 219 10.05 -17.28 -9.70
CA VAL A 219 9.94 -17.96 -8.42
C VAL A 219 10.39 -19.40 -8.56
N ASN A 220 11.57 -19.70 -8.04
CA ASN A 220 12.18 -21.02 -8.10
C ASN A 220 12.13 -21.69 -6.73
N SER A 221 11.01 -22.33 -6.40
CA SER A 221 10.89 -23.11 -5.16
C SER A 221 10.02 -24.35 -5.31
N ASP A 222 10.20 -25.31 -4.40
CA ASP A 222 9.37 -26.51 -4.35
C ASP A 222 7.92 -26.23 -3.96
N GLU A 223 7.60 -25.04 -3.43
CA GLU A 223 6.26 -24.65 -3.00
C GLU A 223 5.37 -24.16 -4.16
N PHE A 224 5.98 -23.65 -5.24
CA PHE A 224 5.27 -23.06 -6.38
C PHE A 224 5.37 -23.90 -7.66
N GLU A 225 4.35 -23.82 -8.50
CA GLU A 225 4.43 -24.31 -9.88
C GLU A 225 5.43 -23.46 -10.69
N ALA A 226 6.05 -24.08 -11.70
CA ALA A 226 7.00 -23.39 -12.58
C ALA A 226 6.29 -22.28 -13.38
N GLY A 227 7.01 -21.18 -13.63
CA GLY A 227 6.54 -20.05 -14.43
C GLY A 227 5.99 -18.86 -13.64
N GLY A 228 5.77 -19.03 -12.32
CA GLY A 228 5.35 -17.94 -11.45
C GLY A 228 6.42 -16.84 -11.34
N LYS A 229 5.98 -15.58 -11.33
CA LYS A 229 6.87 -14.40 -11.29
C LYS A 229 6.44 -13.42 -10.21
N ILE A 230 7.41 -12.77 -9.58
CA ILE A 230 7.20 -11.62 -8.68
C ILE A 230 7.69 -10.38 -9.41
N LYS A 231 6.88 -9.31 -9.40
CA LYS A 231 7.26 -7.99 -9.92
C LYS A 231 8.06 -7.25 -8.87
N CYS A 232 9.19 -6.71 -9.29
CA CYS A 232 10.04 -5.94 -8.41
C CYS A 232 9.42 -4.56 -8.15
N PRO A 233 9.21 -4.19 -6.87
CA PRO A 233 8.68 -2.88 -6.51
C PRO A 233 9.72 -1.80 -6.79
N ARG A 234 9.27 -0.54 -6.80
CA ARG A 234 10.20 0.58 -6.79
C ARG A 234 10.87 0.69 -5.43
N TYR A 235 12.12 1.16 -5.39
CA TYR A 235 12.82 1.35 -4.11
C TYR A 235 12.01 2.24 -3.16
N ALA A 236 11.43 3.32 -3.69
CA ALA A 236 10.61 4.26 -2.94
C ALA A 236 9.33 3.66 -2.34
N GLU A 237 8.85 2.50 -2.80
CA GLU A 237 7.61 1.90 -2.31
C GLU A 237 7.84 0.98 -1.09
N VAL A 238 9.07 0.51 -0.87
CA VAL A 238 9.37 -0.53 0.14
C VAL A 238 10.61 -0.24 1.00
N CYS A 239 11.38 0.81 0.69
CA CYS A 239 12.65 1.11 1.35
C CYS A 239 12.74 2.50 2.01
N THR A 240 11.71 3.34 1.89
CA THR A 240 11.66 4.66 2.56
C THR A 240 10.95 4.61 3.91
N LEU A 241 10.22 3.53 4.17
CA LEU A 241 9.44 3.28 5.38
C LEU A 241 9.65 1.84 5.83
N ALA A 242 9.38 1.55 7.10
CA ALA A 242 9.38 0.17 7.58
C ALA A 242 8.09 -0.55 7.15
N ALA A 243 8.17 -1.87 6.94
CA ALA A 243 7.04 -2.70 6.51
C ALA A 243 5.83 -2.66 7.46
N ASN A 244 6.06 -2.38 8.75
CA ASN A 244 5.03 -2.19 9.77
C ASN A 244 4.45 -0.75 9.79
N GLY A 245 4.87 0.12 8.88
CA GLY A 245 4.45 1.52 8.79
C GLY A 245 5.21 2.49 9.69
N SER A 246 6.19 2.06 10.50
CA SER A 246 7.00 3.01 11.27
C SER A 246 7.99 3.76 10.39
N SER A 247 8.26 5.02 10.72
CA SER A 247 9.27 5.81 10.03
C SER A 247 10.68 5.21 10.24
N LEU A 248 11.49 5.24 9.19
CA LEU A 248 12.92 4.90 9.26
C LEU A 248 13.79 6.10 9.66
N VAL A 249 13.19 7.28 9.80
CA VAL A 249 13.88 8.50 10.19
C VAL A 249 14.26 8.39 11.67
N ILE A 250 15.56 8.46 11.94
CA ILE A 250 16.06 8.58 13.31
C ILE A 250 15.91 10.05 13.72
N PRO A 251 15.16 10.38 14.78
CA PRO A 251 15.00 11.75 15.23
C PRO A 251 16.37 12.38 15.55
N HIS A 252 16.56 13.65 15.20
CA HIS A 252 17.82 14.35 15.43
C HIS A 252 18.24 14.33 16.90
N ALA A 253 17.28 14.42 17.83
CA ALA A 253 17.54 14.31 19.27
C ALA A 253 18.23 12.98 19.66
N VAL A 254 17.88 11.88 18.99
CA VAL A 254 18.49 10.56 19.22
C VAL A 254 19.88 10.48 18.60
N LEU A 255 20.12 11.17 17.48
CA LEU A 255 21.44 11.25 16.86
C LEU A 255 22.42 12.08 17.70
N GLU A 256 21.94 13.13 18.38
CA GLU A 256 22.75 13.92 19.32
C GLU A 256 23.12 13.10 20.56
N GLU A 257 22.17 12.39 21.18
CA GLU A 257 22.48 11.50 22.32
C GLU A 257 23.47 10.37 21.97
N ALA A 258 23.38 9.81 20.76
CA ALA A 258 24.32 8.80 20.27
C ALA A 258 25.72 9.36 19.94
N GLY A 259 25.80 10.64 19.57
CA GLY A 259 27.05 11.37 19.40
C GLY A 259 27.74 11.66 20.74
N GLU A 260 26.96 12.04 21.75
CA GLU A 260 27.46 12.32 23.11
C GLU A 260 27.98 11.05 23.80
N ALA A 261 27.32 9.90 23.60
CA ALA A 261 27.73 8.61 24.16
C ALA A 261 29.00 8.01 23.53
N ARG A 262 29.45 8.50 22.36
CA ARG A 262 30.71 8.10 21.70
C ARG A 262 31.86 9.07 21.94
N GLY A 263 31.61 10.19 22.63
CA GLY A 263 32.60 11.22 22.94
C GLY A 263 33.07 11.26 24.40
N GLY A 264 32.70 10.28 25.23
CA GLY A 264 33.10 10.14 26.63
C GLY A 264 34.23 9.18 26.86
#